data_AF-A0A015MG03-F1
#
_entry.id   AF-A0A015MG03-F1
#
_cell.length_a   1.000
_cell.length_b   1.000
_cell.length_c   1.000
_cell.angle_alpha   90.00
_cell.angle_beta   90.00
_cell.angle_gamma   90.00
#
_symmetry.space_group_name_H-M   'P 1'
#
loop_
_entity.id
_entity.type
_entity.pdbx_description
1 polymer ?
#
loop_
_entity_poly.entity_id
_entity_poly.type
_entity_poly.pdbx_seq_one_letter_code
_entity_poly.pdbx_strand_id
1 'polypeptide(L)'
;MAKSPVSYMKFVARKLFPDNAAYTAKIAKIRESYKNKQDLLDKLEALFELYYNVTKDSSTGPPKCNVTMNEAENTLAELLA
;
A
#
# COMPACT_ATOMS: atom_id res chain seq x y z
N MET A 1 14.25 -12.08 -11.29
CA MET A 1 13.61 -11.54 -10.07
C MET A 1 12.22 -11.02 -10.43
N ALA A 2 11.17 -11.80 -10.17
CA ALA A 2 9.81 -11.29 -10.28
C ALA A 2 9.61 -10.25 -9.18
N LYS A 3 9.58 -8.96 -9.54
CA LYS A 3 9.10 -7.90 -8.63
C LYS A 3 7.63 -8.20 -8.41
N SER A 4 7.27 -8.79 -7.27
CA SER A 4 5.87 -9.12 -7.00
C SER A 4 5.03 -7.85 -7.16
N PRO A 5 3.77 -7.96 -7.64
CA PRO A 5 2.89 -6.80 -7.81
C PRO A 5 2.82 -5.93 -6.55
N VAL A 6 2.82 -6.58 -5.38
CA VAL A 6 2.85 -5.94 -4.06
C VAL A 6 4.12 -5.11 -3.85
N SER A 7 5.29 -5.66 -4.16
CA SER A 7 6.58 -4.95 -4.03
C SER A 7 6.67 -3.75 -4.99
N TYR A 8 6.10 -3.87 -6.19
CA TYR A 8 6.00 -2.75 -7.12
C TYR A 8 5.06 -1.65 -6.61
N MET A 9 3.89 -2.02 -6.08
CA MET A 9 2.96 -1.05 -5.48
C MET A 9 3.59 -0.29 -4.30
N LYS A 10 4.29 -1.00 -3.39
CA LYS A 10 5.02 -0.38 -2.28
C LYS A 10 6.12 0.57 -2.77
N PHE A 11 6.83 0.21 -3.84
CA PHE A 11 7.83 1.07 -4.45
C PHE A 11 7.21 2.36 -5.01
N VAL A 12 6.12 2.23 -5.78
CA VAL A 12 5.39 3.39 -6.34
C VAL A 12 4.86 4.28 -5.22
N ALA A 13 4.27 3.69 -4.18
CA ALA A 13 3.74 4.40 -3.02
C ALA A 13 4.80 5.27 -2.33
N ARG A 14 5.98 4.69 -2.03
CA ARG A 14 7.12 5.43 -1.43
C ARG A 14 7.67 6.52 -2.33
N LYS A 15 7.67 6.31 -3.65
CA LYS A 15 8.08 7.35 -4.61
C LYS A 15 7.06 8.49 -4.68
N LEU A 16 5.78 8.18 -4.54
CA LEU A 16 4.69 9.13 -4.65
C LEU A 16 4.53 9.96 -3.37
N PHE A 17 4.75 9.33 -2.22
CA PHE A 17 4.61 9.90 -0.89
C PHE A 17 5.82 9.49 -0.02
N PRO A 18 6.98 10.14 -0.20
CA PRO A 18 8.18 9.84 0.56
C PRO A 18 8.03 10.16 2.05
N ASP A 19 7.17 11.12 2.40
CA ASP A 19 6.87 11.54 3.76
C ASP A 19 5.45 12.14 3.87
N ASN A 20 5.03 12.41 5.10
CA ASN A 20 3.71 12.94 5.42
C ASN A 20 3.49 14.35 4.84
N ALA A 21 4.54 15.17 4.71
CA ALA A 21 4.43 16.53 4.19
C ALA A 21 4.19 16.50 2.68
N ALA A 22 4.88 15.61 1.95
CA ALA A 22 4.67 15.36 0.54
C ALA A 22 3.25 14.85 0.25
N TYR A 23 2.72 13.95 1.09
CA TYR A 23 1.31 13.53 1.02
C TYR A 23 0.36 14.71 1.21
N THR A 24 0.53 15.48 2.29
CA THR A 24 -0.35 16.61 2.63
C THR A 24 -0.34 17.68 1.53
N ALA A 25 0.82 18.03 1.00
CA ALA A 25 0.95 18.99 -0.10
C ALA A 25 0.24 18.51 -1.37
N LYS A 26 0.30 17.20 -1.65
CA LYS A 26 -0.32 16.60 -2.84
C LYS A 26 -1.84 16.55 -2.71
N ILE A 27 -2.37 16.23 -1.53
CA ILE A 27 -3.80 16.31 -1.22
C ILE A 27 -4.31 17.75 -1.36
N ALA A 28 -3.61 18.73 -0.78
CA ALA A 28 -3.99 20.14 -0.92
C ALA A 28 -4.04 20.59 -2.39
N LYS A 29 -3.05 20.18 -3.19
CA LYS A 29 -3.00 20.49 -4.63
C LYS A 29 -4.16 19.88 -5.40
N ILE A 30 -4.53 18.61 -5.15
CA ILE A 30 -5.66 18.00 -5.86
C ILE A 30 -7.00 18.60 -5.43
N ARG A 31 -7.16 18.94 -4.14
CA ARG A 31 -8.35 19.64 -3.64
C ARG A 31 -8.58 20.94 -4.39
N GLU A 32 -7.54 21.75 -4.54
CA GLU A 32 -7.65 23.00 -5.28
C GLU A 32 -7.89 22.77 -6.78
N SER A 33 -7.19 21.79 -7.38
CA SER A 33 -7.28 21.50 -8.83
C SER A 33 -8.65 20.91 -9.23
N TYR A 34 -9.32 20.20 -8.33
CA TYR A 34 -10.55 19.46 -8.60
C TYR A 34 -11.73 19.94 -7.76
N LYS A 35 -11.66 21.13 -7.15
CA LYS A 35 -12.74 21.70 -6.31
C LYS A 35 -14.12 21.76 -6.97
N ASN A 36 -14.17 21.82 -8.29
CA ASN A 36 -15.42 21.86 -9.07
C ASN A 36 -15.87 20.47 -9.56
N LYS A 37 -15.17 19.39 -9.19
CA LYS A 37 -15.40 18.02 -9.67
C LYS A 37 -15.36 17.04 -8.48
N GLN A 38 -16.32 17.18 -7.56
CA GLN A 38 -16.35 16.46 -6.29
C GLN A 38 -16.23 14.93 -6.47
N ASP A 39 -17.03 14.32 -7.36
CA ASP A 39 -17.00 12.87 -7.60
C ASP A 39 -15.62 12.35 -8.02
N LEU A 40 -14.84 13.16 -8.74
CA LEU A 40 -13.49 12.81 -9.17
C LEU A 40 -12.49 13.05 -8.04
N LEU A 41 -12.65 14.15 -7.30
CA LEU A 41 -11.83 14.46 -6.14
C LEU A 41 -11.91 13.35 -5.10
N ASP A 42 -13.12 12.87 -4.78
CA ASP A 42 -13.35 11.81 -3.79
C ASP A 42 -12.63 10.52 -4.17
N LYS A 43 -12.70 10.13 -5.46
CA LYS A 43 -11.98 8.95 -5.99
C LYS A 43 -10.46 9.12 -5.91
N LEU A 44 -9.95 10.32 -6.18
CA LEU A 44 -8.51 10.62 -6.11
C LEU A 44 -8.00 10.64 -4.67
N GLU A 45 -8.76 11.22 -3.75
CA GLU A 45 -8.43 11.24 -2.32
C GLU A 45 -8.40 9.82 -1.76
N ALA A 46 -9.45 9.02 -2.02
CA ALA A 46 -9.50 7.62 -1.59
C ALA A 46 -8.33 6.80 -2.16
N LEU A 47 -7.96 7.01 -3.43
CA LEU A 47 -6.82 6.34 -4.05
C LEU A 47 -5.49 6.73 -3.38
N PHE A 48 -5.28 8.03 -3.15
CA PHE A 48 -4.04 8.53 -2.55
C PHE A 48 -3.90 8.13 -1.09
N GLU A 49 -5.00 8.09 -0.34
CA GLU A 49 -5.04 7.53 1.01
C GLU A 49 -4.63 6.05 1.01
N LEU A 50 -5.15 5.25 0.09
CA LEU A 50 -4.79 3.83 -0.08
C LEU A 50 -3.28 3.65 -0.30
N TYR A 51 -2.70 4.43 -1.23
CA TYR A 51 -1.26 4.40 -1.48
C TYR A 51 -0.45 4.85 -0.26
N TYR A 52 -0.89 5.89 0.45
CA TYR A 52 -0.19 6.38 1.63
C TYR A 52 -0.23 5.38 2.78
N ASN A 53 -1.36 4.72 3.04
CA ASN A 53 -1.47 3.69 4.08
C ASN A 53 -0.55 2.49 3.79
N VAL A 54 -0.41 2.08 2.53
CA VAL A 54 0.58 1.06 2.10
C VAL A 54 2.02 1.43 2.48
N THR A 55 2.36 2.73 2.56
CA THR A 55 3.68 3.17 3.05
C THR A 55 3.81 3.10 4.58
N LYS A 56 2.71 3.33 5.31
CA LYS A 56 2.65 3.32 6.78
C LYS A 56 2.60 1.91 7.37
N ASP A 57 2.02 0.96 6.66
CA ASP A 57 2.04 -0.48 7.00
C ASP A 57 3.44 -1.11 6.93
N SER A 58 4.50 -0.31 6.72
CA SER A 58 5.89 -0.73 6.92
C SER A 58 6.46 -0.36 8.30
N SER A 59 5.68 0.30 9.16
CA SER A 59 6.03 0.54 10.57
C SER A 59 5.80 -0.68 11.46
N THR A 60 5.03 -1.66 11.00
CA THR A 60 5.24 -3.05 11.38
C THR A 60 6.02 -3.66 10.24
N GLY A 61 7.23 -4.14 10.51
CA GLY A 61 7.84 -5.12 9.60
C GLY A 61 6.84 -6.25 9.34
N PRO A 62 7.08 -7.12 8.34
CA PRO A 62 6.26 -8.33 8.26
C PRO A 62 6.26 -8.95 9.67
N PRO A 63 5.12 -9.51 10.17
CA PRO A 63 5.25 -10.41 11.29
C PRO A 63 6.39 -11.33 10.90
N LYS A 64 7.37 -11.52 11.78
CA LYS A 64 8.24 -12.69 11.69
C LYS A 64 7.32 -13.89 11.85
N CYS A 65 6.54 -14.21 10.83
CA CYS A 65 6.11 -15.55 10.53
C CYS A 65 7.41 -16.24 10.18
N ASN A 66 8.11 -16.69 11.23
CA ASN A 66 9.04 -17.80 11.16
C ASN A 66 8.23 -19.07 10.83
N VAL A 67 7.39 -19.03 9.80
CA VAL A 67 6.79 -20.22 9.22
C VAL A 67 7.96 -20.85 8.47
N THR A 68 8.66 -21.71 9.20
CA THR A 68 9.67 -22.58 8.60
C THR A 68 8.98 -23.38 7.49
N MET A 69 9.71 -23.71 6.43
CA MET A 69 9.18 -24.38 5.23
C MET A 69 8.32 -25.61 5.58
N ASN A 70 8.65 -26.32 6.66
CA ASN A 70 7.87 -27.44 7.22
C ASN A 70 6.45 -27.08 7.66
N GLU A 71 6.24 -25.89 8.24
CA GLU A 71 4.94 -25.49 8.77
C GLU A 71 3.98 -25.15 7.62
N ALA A 72 4.49 -24.53 6.54
CA ALA A 72 3.72 -24.29 5.32
C ALA A 72 3.39 -25.60 4.56
N GLU A 73 4.32 -26.56 4.52
CA GLU A 73 4.09 -27.88 3.92
C GLU A 73 3.04 -28.69 4.72
N ASN A 74 3.08 -28.63 6.05
CA ASN A 74 2.07 -29.27 6.90
C ASN A 74 0.69 -28.62 6.72
N THR A 75 0.61 -27.29 6.62
CA THR A 75 -0.69 -26.63 6.40
C THR A 75 -1.29 -26.99 5.04
N LEU A 76 -0.44 -27.18 4.02
CA LEU A 76 -0.88 -27.60 2.69
C LEU A 76 -1.36 -29.07 2.69
N ALA A 77 -0.70 -29.94 3.44
CA ALA A 77 -1.10 -31.34 3.57
C ALA A 77 -2.45 -31.50 4.29
N GLU A 78 -2.72 -30.71 5.33
CA GLU A 78 -4.02 -30.74 6.03
C GLU A 78 -5.18 -30.22 5.18
N LEU A 79 -4.92 -29.26 4.28
CA LEU A 79 -5.96 -28.72 3.38
C LEU A 79 -6.28 -29.63 2.19
N LEU A 80 -5.40 -30.58 1.88
CA LEU A 80 -5.54 -31.52 0.76
C LEU A 80 -5.96 -32.94 1.21
N ALA A 81 -6.17 -33.14 2.52
CA ALA A 81 -6.68 -34.38 3.10
C ALA A 81 -8.22 -34.43 3.12
#